data_AF-A0A941DKE5-F1
#
_entry.id   AF-A0A941DKE5-F1
#
_cell.length_a   1.000
_cell.length_b   1.000
_cell.length_c   1.000
_cell.angle_alpha   90.00
_cell.angle_beta   90.00
_cell.angle_gamma   90.00
#
_symmetry.space_group_name_H-M   'P 1'
#
loop_
_entity.id
_entity.type
_entity.pdbx_description
1 polymer ?
#
loop_
_entity_poly.entity_id
_entity_poly.type
_entity_poly.pdbx_seq_one_letter_code
_entity_poly.pdbx_strand_id
1 'polypeptide(L)'
;MQQAGQREISAQENQNEVIEYRYRPSLLLSAAFLAASLAGAYFLFLDASTNTRGIVIQRAIHLDVEAATWFLWGLCAFCVVMALIFGTLLFKSLLMGQKLILNHDVLRFPASPLRSQTTEIPLAGIEAMEVRTENKDTFLAIWHANGYDVVYQDRFPGKAAFESFVSAMYDRAPAL
;
A
#
# COMPACT_ATOMS: atom_id res chain seq x y z
N MET A 1 0.95 -50.03 20.19
CA MET A 1 0.26 -49.55 18.96
C MET A 1 -0.44 -48.19 19.11
N GLN A 2 -0.61 -47.62 20.32
CA GLN A 2 -1.25 -46.30 20.50
C GLN A 2 -0.36 -45.07 20.19
N GLN A 3 0.96 -45.23 20.02
CA GLN A 3 1.87 -44.09 19.76
C GLN A 3 1.98 -43.68 18.28
N ALA A 4 1.50 -44.50 17.34
CA ALA A 4 1.55 -44.18 15.91
C ALA A 4 0.49 -43.15 15.50
N GLY A 5 -0.77 -43.31 15.97
CA GLY A 5 -1.86 -42.39 15.64
C GLY A 5 -1.73 -40.98 16.24
N GLN A 6 -1.03 -40.83 17.36
CA GLN A 6 -0.80 -39.50 17.97
C GLN A 6 0.22 -38.66 17.18
N ARG A 7 1.18 -39.30 16.50
CA ARG A 7 2.13 -38.59 15.62
C ARG A 7 1.48 -38.10 14.33
N GLU A 8 0.52 -38.84 13.79
CA GLU A 8 -0.20 -38.45 12.57
C GLU A 8 -1.14 -37.25 12.81
N ILE A 9 -1.82 -37.21 13.96
CA ILE A 9 -2.69 -36.07 14.32
C ILE A 9 -1.85 -34.82 14.60
N SER A 10 -0.70 -34.95 15.25
CA SER A 10 0.23 -33.85 15.51
C SER A 10 0.87 -33.29 14.23
N ALA A 11 1.09 -34.16 13.23
CA ALA A 11 1.62 -33.76 11.92
C ALA A 11 0.56 -33.05 11.05
N GLN A 12 -0.71 -33.47 11.15
CA GLN A 12 -1.82 -32.82 10.44
C GLN A 12 -2.21 -31.47 11.05
N GLU A 13 -2.09 -31.30 12.36
CA GLU A 13 -2.39 -30.01 13.03
C GLU A 13 -1.35 -28.94 12.66
N ASN A 14 -0.09 -29.32 12.44
CA ASN A 14 0.97 -28.41 11.99
C ASN A 14 0.86 -28.01 10.50
N GLN A 15 0.17 -28.80 9.67
CA GLN A 15 -0.01 -28.50 8.23
C GLN A 15 -1.09 -27.45 7.96
N ASN A 16 -1.89 -27.07 8.96
CA ASN A 16 -2.94 -26.05 8.83
C ASN A 16 -2.57 -24.72 9.49
N GLU A 17 -1.30 -24.49 9.84
CA GLU A 17 -0.88 -23.25 10.48
C GLU A 17 -0.86 -22.08 9.47
N VAL A 18 -2.00 -21.40 9.41
CA VAL A 18 -2.21 -20.15 8.66
C VAL A 18 -1.55 -19.01 9.42
N ILE A 19 -0.47 -18.46 8.88
CA ILE A 19 0.19 -17.30 9.47
C ILE A 19 -0.33 -16.04 8.79
N GLU A 20 -1.00 -15.17 9.56
CA GLU A 20 -1.50 -13.89 9.08
C GLU A 20 -0.57 -12.75 9.48
N TYR A 21 -0.01 -12.05 8.49
CA TYR A 21 0.77 -10.83 8.71
C TYR A 21 -0.06 -9.60 8.35
N ARG A 22 -0.06 -8.61 9.25
CA ARG A 22 -0.71 -7.32 8.98
C ARG A 22 0.14 -6.54 7.98
N TYR A 23 -0.38 -6.38 6.77
CA TYR A 23 0.27 -5.67 5.67
C TYR A 23 -0.38 -4.29 5.56
N ARG A 24 0.36 -3.19 5.78
CA ARG A 24 -0.21 -1.85 5.68
C ARG A 24 0.44 -1.07 4.56
N PRO A 25 -0.32 -0.47 3.62
CA PRO A 25 0.31 0.40 2.66
C PRO A 25 0.85 1.67 3.33
N SER A 26 1.88 2.28 2.73
CA SER A 26 2.51 3.49 3.26
C SER A 26 1.53 4.67 3.24
N LEU A 27 0.90 4.93 4.38
CA LEU A 27 -0.11 5.97 4.54
C LEU A 27 0.48 7.39 4.44
N LEU A 28 1.79 7.52 4.64
CA LEU A 28 2.47 8.80 4.77
C LEU A 28 2.31 9.67 3.52
N LEU A 29 2.42 9.08 2.32
CA LEU A 29 2.29 9.83 1.07
C LEU A 29 0.85 10.33 0.87
N SER A 30 -0.14 9.46 1.09
CA SER A 30 -1.56 9.83 0.99
C SER A 30 -1.94 10.91 2.01
N ALA A 31 -1.43 10.81 3.24
CA ALA A 31 -1.64 11.81 4.27
C ALA A 31 -0.97 13.14 3.93
N ALA A 32 0.24 13.13 3.39
CA ALA A 32 0.94 14.34 2.96
C ALA A 32 0.19 15.06 1.82
N PHE A 33 -0.25 14.32 0.79
CA PHE A 33 -1.04 14.89 -0.30
C PHE A 33 -2.40 15.43 0.16
N LEU A 34 -3.07 14.73 1.09
CA LEU A 34 -4.30 15.22 1.71
C LEU A 34 -4.06 16.55 2.44
N ALA A 35 -3.02 16.61 3.29
CA ALA A 35 -2.69 17.82 4.05
C ALA A 35 -2.34 18.99 3.12
N ALA A 36 -1.54 18.76 2.09
CA ALA A 36 -1.19 19.77 1.10
C ALA A 36 -2.41 20.27 0.33
N SER A 37 -3.33 19.38 -0.05
CA SER A 37 -4.56 19.73 -0.76
C SER A 37 -5.50 20.56 0.11
N LEU A 38 -5.65 20.21 1.38
CA LEU A 38 -6.47 20.97 2.34
C LEU A 38 -5.87 22.36 2.61
N ALA A 39 -4.56 22.45 2.82
CA ALA A 39 -3.87 23.73 3.00
C ALA A 39 -4.01 24.61 1.75
N GLY A 40 -3.77 24.04 0.57
CA GLY A 40 -3.94 24.74 -0.72
C GLY A 40 -5.37 25.26 -0.91
N ALA A 41 -6.38 24.43 -0.66
CA ALA A 41 -7.79 24.84 -0.73
C ALA A 41 -8.09 25.99 0.24
N TYR A 42 -7.59 25.92 1.48
CA TYR A 42 -7.79 26.96 2.48
C TYR A 42 -7.17 28.31 2.06
N PHE A 43 -5.92 28.32 1.61
CA PHE A 43 -5.27 29.56 1.16
C PHE A 43 -5.93 30.13 -0.09
N LEU A 44 -6.28 29.28 -1.07
CA LEU A 44 -6.96 29.73 -2.28
C LEU A 44 -8.36 30.25 -2.01
N PHE A 45 -9.08 29.69 -1.03
CA PHE A 45 -10.36 30.22 -0.58
C PHE A 45 -10.22 31.62 0.03
N LEU A 46 -9.21 31.83 0.88
CA LEU A 46 -8.93 33.15 1.46
C LEU A 46 -8.55 34.17 0.40
N ASP A 47 -7.67 33.78 -0.53
CA ASP A 47 -7.26 34.65 -1.64
C ASP A 47 -8.44 34.98 -2.55
N ALA A 48 -9.25 33.98 -2.94
CA ALA A 48 -10.42 34.20 -3.80
C ALA A 48 -11.49 35.07 -3.13
N SER A 49 -11.74 34.90 -1.83
CA SER A 49 -12.76 35.65 -1.09
C SER A 49 -12.39 37.10 -0.82
N THR A 50 -11.09 37.41 -0.79
CA THR A 50 -10.58 38.77 -0.55
C THR A 50 -9.89 39.38 -1.78
N ASN A 51 -10.03 38.74 -2.95
CA ASN A 51 -9.31 39.17 -4.13
C ASN A 51 -9.79 40.55 -4.62
N THR A 52 -8.86 41.48 -4.66
CA THR A 52 -9.07 42.83 -5.19
C THR A 52 -8.10 43.16 -6.32
N ARG A 53 -7.28 42.19 -6.75
CA ARG A 53 -6.19 42.38 -7.71
C ARG A 53 -6.33 41.41 -8.89
N GLY A 54 -5.86 41.85 -10.06
CA GLY A 54 -5.65 40.96 -11.19
C GLY A 54 -4.44 40.05 -10.99
N ILE A 55 -4.35 39.00 -11.79
CA ILE A 55 -3.22 38.04 -11.77
C ILE A 55 -2.48 38.12 -13.10
N VAL A 56 -1.14 38.22 -13.04
CA VAL A 56 -0.28 38.18 -14.22
C VAL A 56 0.58 36.93 -14.16
N ILE A 57 0.33 35.97 -15.05
CA ILE A 57 1.10 34.73 -15.14
C ILE A 57 2.14 34.87 -16.24
N GLN A 58 3.42 34.86 -15.86
CA GLN A 58 4.58 34.91 -16.77
C GLN A 58 4.52 36.04 -17.83
N ARG A 59 3.87 37.17 -17.51
CA ARG A 59 3.61 38.31 -18.42
C ARG A 59 2.76 37.97 -19.67
N ALA A 60 2.38 36.71 -19.87
CA ALA A 60 1.65 36.25 -21.05
C ALA A 60 0.13 36.25 -20.83
N ILE A 61 -0.31 35.94 -19.60
CA ILE A 61 -1.74 35.89 -19.26
C ILE A 61 -2.00 36.99 -18.24
N HIS A 62 -2.90 37.90 -18.59
CA HIS A 62 -3.37 38.98 -17.73
C HIS A 62 -4.84 38.70 -17.42
N LEU A 63 -5.11 38.30 -16.19
CA LEU A 63 -6.47 38.16 -15.68
C LEU A 63 -6.83 39.44 -14.96
N ASP A 64 -7.95 40.04 -15.34
CA ASP A 64 -8.54 41.12 -14.55
C ASP A 64 -9.04 40.58 -13.20
N VAL A 65 -9.55 41.47 -12.34
CA VAL A 65 -9.93 41.10 -10.97
C VAL A 65 -11.03 40.03 -10.97
N GLU A 66 -11.99 40.11 -11.89
CA GLU A 66 -13.09 39.15 -11.98
C GLU A 66 -12.59 37.78 -12.47
N ALA A 67 -11.84 37.74 -13.57
CA ALA A 67 -11.31 36.49 -14.10
C ALA A 67 -10.28 35.85 -13.15
N ALA A 68 -9.47 36.66 -12.45
CA ALA A 68 -8.56 36.19 -11.42
C ALA A 68 -9.31 35.52 -10.26
N THR A 69 -10.42 36.12 -9.82
CA THR A 69 -11.26 35.55 -8.76
C THR A 69 -11.85 34.20 -9.19
N TRP A 70 -12.40 34.10 -10.39
CA TRP A 70 -12.91 32.82 -10.91
C TRP A 70 -11.82 31.77 -11.08
N PHE A 71 -10.63 32.17 -11.52
CA PHE A 71 -9.48 31.29 -11.63
C PHE A 71 -9.08 30.70 -10.26
N LEU A 72 -9.00 31.53 -9.23
CA LEU A 72 -8.70 31.09 -7.86
C LEU A 72 -9.77 30.15 -7.31
N TRP A 73 -11.06 30.42 -7.57
CA TRP A 73 -12.15 29.50 -7.21
C TRP A 73 -12.05 28.16 -7.92
N GLY A 74 -11.69 28.15 -9.21
CA GLY A 74 -11.44 26.92 -9.96
C GLY A 74 -10.30 26.09 -9.36
N LEU A 75 -9.19 26.73 -9.00
CA LEU A 75 -8.06 26.07 -8.36
C LEU A 75 -8.40 25.57 -6.95
N CYS A 76 -9.17 26.36 -6.19
CA CYS A 76 -9.70 25.95 -4.88
C CYS A 76 -10.57 24.69 -5.01
N ALA A 77 -11.51 24.68 -5.96
CA ALA A 77 -12.35 23.52 -6.22
C ALA A 77 -11.54 22.28 -6.60
N PHE A 78 -10.50 22.45 -7.43
CA PHE A 78 -9.57 21.37 -7.77
C PHE A 78 -8.86 20.79 -6.54
N CYS A 79 -8.34 21.64 -5.65
CA CYS A 79 -7.72 21.21 -4.39
C CYS A 79 -8.71 20.45 -3.49
N VAL A 80 -9.96 20.90 -3.41
CA VAL A 80 -11.02 20.19 -2.65
C VAL A 80 -11.29 18.80 -3.23
N VAL A 81 -11.39 18.66 -4.55
CA VAL A 81 -11.58 17.36 -5.22
C VAL A 81 -10.40 16.43 -4.91
N MET A 82 -9.16 16.93 -5.00
CA MET A 82 -7.97 16.14 -4.65
C MET A 82 -8.00 15.71 -3.18
N ALA A 83 -8.37 16.60 -2.26
CA ALA A 83 -8.51 16.27 -0.84
C ALA A 83 -9.56 15.16 -0.62
N LEU A 84 -10.68 15.18 -1.33
CA LEU A 84 -11.68 14.11 -1.23
C LEU A 84 -11.14 12.76 -1.72
N ILE A 85 -10.38 12.74 -2.82
CA ILE A 85 -9.77 11.53 -3.37
C ILE A 85 -8.77 10.94 -2.36
N PHE A 86 -7.80 11.74 -1.89
CA PHE A 86 -6.79 11.27 -0.94
C PHE A 86 -7.40 10.94 0.43
N GLY A 87 -8.41 11.68 0.87
CA GLY A 87 -9.17 11.38 2.08
C GLY A 87 -9.87 10.03 1.99
N THR A 88 -10.50 9.72 0.86
CA THR A 88 -11.15 8.42 0.63
C THR A 88 -10.15 7.27 0.58
N LEU A 89 -8.99 7.46 -0.07
CA LEU A 89 -7.92 6.46 -0.11
C LEU A 89 -7.35 6.18 1.27
N LEU A 90 -7.07 7.24 2.04
CA LEU A 90 -6.56 7.13 3.41
C LEU A 90 -7.59 6.43 4.31
N PHE A 91 -8.86 6.82 4.24
CA PHE A 91 -9.96 6.20 4.99
C PHE A 91 -10.10 4.72 4.65
N LYS A 92 -10.17 4.37 3.36
CA LYS A 92 -10.22 2.96 2.93
C LYS A 92 -9.03 2.17 3.46
N SER A 93 -7.83 2.73 3.39
CA SER A 93 -6.63 2.05 3.86
C SER A 93 -6.59 1.87 5.38
N LEU A 94 -7.23 2.76 6.15
CA LEU A 94 -7.32 2.64 7.60
C LEU A 94 -8.35 1.58 8.03
N LEU A 95 -9.48 1.48 7.31
CA LEU A 95 -10.53 0.49 7.60
C LEU A 95 -10.22 -0.90 7.05
N MET A 96 -9.72 -0.98 5.83
CA MET A 96 -9.38 -2.24 5.19
C MET A 96 -7.96 -2.62 5.63
N GLY A 97 -7.85 -3.21 6.81
CA GLY A 97 -6.61 -3.85 7.25
C GLY A 97 -6.24 -4.95 6.27
N GLN A 98 -5.28 -4.69 5.40
CA GLN A 98 -4.79 -5.69 4.46
C GLN A 98 -4.00 -6.77 5.24
N LYS A 99 -4.25 -8.03 4.90
CA LYS A 99 -3.58 -9.18 5.50
C LYS A 99 -2.83 -9.93 4.41
N LEU A 100 -1.55 -10.19 4.66
CA LEU A 100 -0.78 -11.16 3.90
C LEU A 100 -0.97 -12.50 4.60
N ILE A 101 -1.47 -13.51 3.88
CA ILE A 101 -1.79 -14.81 4.46
C ILE A 101 -0.83 -15.83 3.87
N LEU A 102 -0.03 -16.48 4.72
CA LEU A 102 0.85 -17.57 4.35
C LEU A 102 0.26 -18.89 4.84
N ASN A 103 -0.25 -19.68 3.89
CA ASN A 103 -0.69 -21.05 4.12
C ASN A 103 0.49 -22.02 3.88
N HIS A 104 0.23 -23.32 4.05
CA HIS A 104 1.22 -24.36 3.75
C HIS A 104 1.61 -24.40 2.27
N ASP A 105 0.65 -24.16 1.36
CA ASP A 105 0.87 -24.34 -0.08
C ASP A 105 0.78 -23.05 -0.89
N VAL A 106 0.30 -21.95 -0.28
CA VAL A 106 -0.04 -20.73 -1.01
C VAL A 106 0.30 -19.47 -0.19
N LEU A 107 0.94 -18.51 -0.85
CA LEU A 107 1.06 -17.13 -0.39
C LEU A 107 -0.06 -16.29 -1.01
N ARG A 108 -0.88 -15.65 -0.17
CA ARG A 108 -1.98 -14.78 -0.62
C ARG A 108 -1.69 -13.32 -0.33
N PHE A 109 -1.62 -12.54 -1.39
CA PHE A 109 -1.50 -11.09 -1.33
C PHE A 109 -2.88 -10.45 -1.20
N PRO A 110 -3.01 -9.42 -0.35
CA PRO A 110 -4.26 -8.69 -0.22
C PRO A 110 -4.62 -8.01 -1.54
N ALA A 111 -5.92 -7.94 -1.85
CA ALA A 111 -6.41 -7.13 -2.95
C ALA A 111 -5.94 -5.67 -2.79
N SER A 112 -5.35 -5.11 -3.83
CA SER A 112 -4.91 -3.72 -3.84
C SER A 112 -6.02 -2.82 -4.40
N PRO A 113 -6.01 -1.50 -4.14
CA PRO A 113 -6.99 -0.59 -4.74
C PRO A 113 -7.01 -0.64 -6.27
N LEU A 114 -5.92 -1.10 -6.89
CA LEU A 114 -5.76 -1.27 -8.34
C LEU A 114 -6.05 -2.70 -8.82
N ARG A 115 -6.09 -3.68 -7.91
CA ARG A 115 -6.32 -5.10 -8.22
C ARG A 115 -7.40 -5.66 -7.31
N SER A 116 -8.61 -5.83 -7.87
CA SER A 116 -9.79 -6.28 -7.13
C SER A 116 -9.70 -7.72 -6.59
N GLN A 117 -8.75 -8.52 -7.10
CA GLN A 117 -8.60 -9.92 -6.73
C GLN A 117 -7.35 -10.13 -5.89
N THR A 118 -7.51 -10.90 -4.81
CA THR A 118 -6.42 -11.51 -4.03
C THR A 118 -5.51 -12.26 -4.99
N THR A 119 -4.21 -11.99 -4.95
CA THR A 119 -3.25 -12.74 -5.76
C THR A 119 -2.77 -13.93 -4.95
N GLU A 120 -2.97 -15.13 -5.49
CA GLU A 120 -2.55 -16.38 -4.86
C GLU A 120 -1.34 -16.92 -5.62
N ILE A 121 -0.22 -17.11 -4.90
CA ILE A 121 1.01 -17.67 -5.43
C ILE A 121 1.21 -19.05 -4.79
N PRO A 122 1.10 -20.15 -5.55
CA PRO A 122 1.46 -21.47 -5.04
C PRO A 122 2.95 -21.51 -4.68
N LEU A 123 3.30 -21.95 -3.48
CA LEU A 123 4.69 -22.03 -3.02
C LEU A 123 5.52 -23.01 -3.86
N ALA A 124 4.88 -24.07 -4.36
CA ALA A 124 5.50 -25.01 -5.29
C ALA A 124 5.87 -24.39 -6.65
N GLY A 125 5.29 -23.24 -7.00
CA GLY A 125 5.58 -22.51 -8.23
C GLY A 125 6.63 -21.42 -8.07
N ILE A 126 7.25 -21.30 -6.89
CA ILE A 126 8.33 -20.34 -6.63
C ILE A 126 9.64 -20.90 -7.19
N GLU A 127 10.27 -20.14 -8.07
CA GLU A 127 11.51 -20.50 -8.75
C GLU A 127 12.74 -19.92 -8.04
N ALA A 128 12.60 -18.74 -7.44
CA ALA A 128 13.67 -18.10 -6.68
C ALA A 128 13.11 -17.14 -5.62
N MET A 129 13.86 -16.94 -4.54
CA MET A 129 13.59 -15.92 -3.53
C MET A 129 14.88 -15.26 -3.06
N GLU A 130 14.86 -13.93 -2.94
CA GLU A 130 16.01 -13.17 -2.49
C GLU A 130 15.58 -11.99 -1.62
N VAL A 131 16.23 -11.81 -0.48
CA VAL A 131 16.10 -10.58 0.31
C VAL A 131 17.07 -9.55 -0.24
N ARG A 132 16.53 -8.42 -0.71
CA ARG A 132 17.32 -7.30 -1.22
C ARG A 132 17.14 -6.06 -0.36
N THR A 133 18.18 -5.25 -0.32
CA THR A 133 18.17 -3.93 0.30
C THR A 133 18.61 -2.91 -0.74
N GLU A 134 17.70 -2.06 -1.19
CA GLU A 134 17.96 -1.03 -2.18
C GLU A 134 17.50 0.32 -1.65
N ASN A 135 18.33 1.35 -1.72
CA ASN A 135 17.99 2.72 -1.30
C ASN A 135 17.37 2.85 0.12
N LYS A 136 17.80 1.99 1.07
CA LYS A 136 17.30 1.84 2.45
C LYS A 136 15.97 1.09 2.60
N ASP A 137 15.38 0.65 1.50
CA ASP A 137 14.21 -0.21 1.50
C ASP A 137 14.65 -1.67 1.42
N THR A 138 14.27 -2.46 2.42
CA THR A 138 14.46 -3.92 2.43
C THR A 138 13.20 -4.60 1.94
N PHE A 139 13.32 -5.58 1.06
CA PHE A 139 12.20 -6.35 0.54
C PHE A 139 12.59 -7.78 0.18
N LEU A 140 11.60 -8.68 0.17
CA LEU A 140 11.73 -10.03 -0.36
C LEU A 140 11.22 -10.02 -1.80
N ALA A 141 12.12 -10.33 -2.73
CA ALA A 141 11.83 -10.55 -4.13
C ALA A 141 11.47 -12.03 -4.35
N ILE A 142 10.33 -12.30 -4.98
CA ILE A 142 9.80 -13.65 -5.23
C ILE A 142 9.60 -13.81 -6.74
N TRP A 143 10.31 -14.76 -7.34
CA TRP A 143 10.12 -15.17 -8.73
C TRP A 143 9.32 -16.46 -8.77
N HIS A 144 8.31 -16.49 -9.63
CA HIS A 144 7.42 -17.65 -9.80
C HIS A 144 6.98 -17.74 -11.27
N ALA A 145 6.41 -18.88 -11.67
CA ALA A 145 6.04 -19.14 -13.06
C ALA A 145 5.13 -18.07 -13.72
N ASN A 146 4.38 -17.32 -12.91
CA ASN A 146 3.46 -16.28 -13.37
C ASN A 146 4.05 -14.86 -13.35
N GLY A 147 5.32 -14.71 -12.94
CA GLY A 147 6.02 -13.42 -12.93
C GLY A 147 6.86 -13.17 -11.68
N TYR A 148 6.76 -11.94 -11.20
CA TYR A 148 7.62 -11.38 -10.17
C TYR A 148 6.79 -10.55 -9.20
N ASP A 149 6.91 -10.85 -7.91
CA ASP A 149 6.23 -10.14 -6.83
C ASP A 149 7.22 -9.72 -5.74
N VAL A 150 6.90 -8.61 -5.07
CA VAL A 150 7.77 -8.02 -4.04
C VAL A 150 7.00 -7.79 -2.76
N VAL A 151 7.59 -8.23 -1.65
CA VAL A 151 7.07 -8.01 -0.30
C VAL A 151 8.01 -7.05 0.42
N TYR A 152 7.58 -5.80 0.62
CA TYR A 152 8.39 -4.78 1.29
C TYR A 152 8.34 -4.90 2.83
N GLN A 153 9.48 -4.74 3.49
CA GLN A 153 9.61 -4.77 4.95
C GLN A 153 8.79 -3.65 5.62
N ASP A 154 8.71 -2.47 5.00
CA ASP A 154 7.99 -1.29 5.54
C ASP A 154 6.48 -1.52 5.72
N ARG A 155 5.94 -2.59 5.12
CA ARG A 155 4.53 -2.99 5.20
C ARG A 155 4.22 -3.86 6.42
N PHE A 156 5.25 -4.38 7.09
CA PHE A 156 5.12 -5.18 8.30
C PHE A 156 5.12 -4.30 9.55
N PRO A 157 4.55 -4.76 10.68
CA PRO A 157 4.60 -4.03 11.95
C PRO A 157 6.01 -3.77 12.49
N GLY A 158 7.02 -4.47 11.98
CA GLY A 158 8.42 -4.28 12.32
C GLY A 158 9.33 -5.30 11.63
N LYS A 159 10.64 -5.10 11.76
CA LYS A 159 11.68 -5.96 11.15
C LYS A 159 11.54 -7.43 11.55
N ALA A 160 11.29 -7.70 12.83
CA ALA A 160 11.12 -9.07 13.34
C ALA A 160 9.95 -9.82 12.69
N ALA A 161 8.85 -9.13 12.40
CA ALA A 161 7.71 -9.75 11.71
C ALA A 161 8.04 -10.09 10.25
N PHE A 162 8.81 -9.22 9.58
CA PHE A 162 9.30 -9.49 8.23
C PHE A 162 10.30 -10.64 8.21
N GLU A 163 11.27 -10.68 9.14
CA GLU A 163 12.23 -11.79 9.25
C GLU A 163 11.55 -13.13 9.54
N SER A 164 10.55 -13.13 10.43
CA SER A 164 9.71 -14.31 10.69
C SER A 164 8.97 -14.78 9.43
N PHE A 165 8.41 -13.84 8.65
CA PHE A 165 7.76 -14.17 7.38
C PHE A 165 8.72 -14.75 6.36
N VAL A 166 9.90 -14.15 6.20
CA VAL A 166 10.95 -14.63 5.30
C VAL A 166 11.40 -16.05 5.69
N SER A 167 11.64 -16.30 6.99
CA SER A 167 11.98 -17.64 7.48
C SER A 167 10.89 -18.65 7.11
N ALA A 168 9.62 -18.32 7.40
CA ALA A 168 8.50 -19.20 7.09
C ALA A 168 8.34 -19.47 5.59
N MET A 169 8.69 -18.50 4.73
CA MET A 169 8.70 -18.69 3.28
C MET A 169 9.80 -19.67 2.85
N TYR A 170 11.03 -19.52 3.34
CA TYR A 170 12.13 -20.44 3.01
C TYR A 170 11.89 -21.85 3.56
N ASP A 171 11.28 -21.98 4.74
CA ASP A 171 10.96 -23.29 5.33
C ASP A 171 9.89 -24.06 4.52
N ARG A 172 8.98 -23.34 3.84
CA ARG A 172 7.83 -23.92 3.13
C ARG A 172 7.99 -23.99 1.62
N ALA A 173 8.93 -23.26 1.02
CA ALA A 173 9.19 -23.29 -0.42
C ALA A 173 10.10 -24.48 -0.78
N PRO A 174 9.59 -25.53 -1.46
CA PRO A 174 10.30 -26.81 -1.61
C PRO A 174 11.46 -26.79 -2.62
N ALA A 175 11.73 -25.68 -3.30
CA ALA A 175 12.56 -25.62 -4.51
C ALA A 175 13.76 -24.64 -4.44
N LEU A 176 14.21 -24.27 -3.24
CA LEU A 176 15.39 -23.41 -3.04
C LEU A 176 16.59 -24.15 -2.47
#